data_AF-A0A821EKV0-F1
#
_entry.id   AF-A0A821EKV0-F1
#
_cell.length_a   1.000
_cell.length_b   1.000
_cell.length_c   1.000
_cell.angle_alpha   90.00
_cell.angle_beta   90.00
_cell.angle_gamma   90.00
#
_symmetry.space_group_name_H-M   'P 1'
#
loop_
_entity.id
_entity.type
_entity.pdbx_description
1 polymer ?
#
loop_
_entity_poly.entity_id
_entity_poly.type
_entity_poly.pdbx_seq_one_letter_code
_entity_poly.pdbx_strand_id
1 'polypeptide(L)'
;MGKSIVDDSSISLDSLSCALQDYIKQGQALIILDGLDEIPVSYQRSKIINLVENFVDSYIQTPMGTSAFDDRYLSRLFDNPSKSGGNQLIVTSRIVGYHVAPLAGQFAHYTIRPMNMEHMKDFVDYWFFRVHQCILDTLDLSLINQGEIHDEALKKELEKNRTYRTS
;
A
#
# COMPACT_ATOMS: atom_id res chain seq x y z
N MET A 1 7.16 43.26 3.98
CA MET A 1 5.93 42.45 3.87
C MET A 1 6.29 41.12 3.22
N GLY A 2 6.75 40.16 4.03
CA GLY A 2 7.08 38.82 3.56
C GLY A 2 5.80 37.98 3.50
N LYS A 3 5.46 37.48 2.32
CA LYS A 3 4.47 36.41 2.21
C LYS A 3 5.14 35.13 2.73
N SER A 4 4.70 34.69 3.90
CA SER A 4 4.97 33.34 4.38
C SER A 4 4.44 32.36 3.35
N ILE A 5 5.35 31.56 2.80
CA ILE A 5 5.01 30.31 2.12
C ILE A 5 4.37 29.44 3.22
N VAL A 6 3.10 29.11 3.05
CA VAL A 6 2.39 28.20 3.95
C VAL A 6 2.94 26.81 3.65
N ASP A 7 3.64 26.27 4.63
CA ASP A 7 4.11 24.89 4.69
C ASP A 7 2.88 23.98 4.86
N ASP A 8 2.29 23.57 3.74
CA ASP A 8 1.22 22.57 3.72
C ASP A 8 1.88 21.20 3.50
N SER A 9 2.04 20.41 4.58
CA SER A 9 2.14 18.93 4.53
C SER A 9 2.56 18.29 5.86
N SER A 10 1.84 18.54 6.95
CA SER A 10 1.82 17.58 8.05
C SER A 10 0.39 17.09 8.27
N ILE A 11 0.01 16.05 7.52
CA ILE A 11 -1.14 15.23 7.91
C ILE A 11 -0.87 14.80 9.34
N SER A 12 -1.68 15.27 10.30
CA SER A 12 -1.49 14.87 11.69
C SER A 12 -1.66 13.36 11.80
N LEU A 13 -0.81 12.72 12.60
CA LEU A 13 -0.85 11.27 12.82
C LEU A 13 -2.26 10.81 13.25
N ASP A 14 -2.95 11.67 14.00
CA ASP A 14 -4.33 11.46 14.44
C ASP A 14 -5.32 11.48 13.27
N SER A 15 -5.19 12.42 12.34
CA SER A 15 -6.05 12.49 11.15
C SER A 15 -5.86 11.27 10.26
N LEU A 16 -4.61 10.82 10.08
CA LEU A 16 -4.30 9.60 9.32
C LEU A 16 -4.87 8.36 10.01
N SER A 17 -4.73 8.28 11.33
CA SER A 17 -5.26 7.17 12.13
C SER A 17 -6.78 7.11 12.06
N CYS A 18 -7.47 8.24 12.15
CA CYS A 18 -8.91 8.34 11.98
C CYS A 18 -9.33 7.87 10.58
N ALA A 19 -8.70 8.41 9.52
CA ALA A 19 -9.00 8.03 8.15
C ALA A 19 -8.82 6.52 7.92
N LEU A 20 -7.72 5.94 8.42
CA LEU A 20 -7.46 4.51 8.30
C LEU A 20 -8.53 3.67 9.02
N GLN A 21 -8.92 4.05 10.25
CA GLN A 21 -9.99 3.38 10.97
C GLN A 21 -11.32 3.47 10.23
N ASP A 22 -11.62 4.61 9.61
CA ASP A 22 -12.85 4.80 8.86
C ASP A 22 -12.91 3.91 7.62
N TYR A 23 -11.81 3.80 6.86
CA TYR A 23 -11.74 2.88 5.72
C TYR A 23 -11.92 1.42 6.13
N ILE A 24 -11.31 1.01 7.25
CA ILE A 24 -11.50 -0.35 7.79
C ILE A 24 -12.95 -0.55 8.22
N LYS A 25 -13.55 0.37 8.97
CA LYS A 25 -14.95 0.24 9.42
C LYS A 25 -15.96 0.21 8.26
N GLN A 26 -15.64 0.88 7.15
CA GLN A 26 -16.47 0.94 5.96
C GLN A 26 -16.28 -0.26 5.02
N GLY A 27 -15.36 -1.19 5.32
CA GLY A 27 -15.12 -2.34 4.46
C GLY A 27 -14.39 -1.99 3.16
N GLN A 28 -13.57 -0.92 3.16
CA GLN A 28 -12.93 -0.34 1.97
C GLN A 28 -11.40 -0.47 2.00
N ALA A 29 -10.85 -1.34 2.84
CA ALA A 29 -9.41 -1.51 3.02
C ALA A 29 -8.90 -2.84 2.46
N LEU A 30 -7.73 -2.79 1.81
CA LEU A 30 -6.85 -3.94 1.62
C LEU A 30 -5.77 -3.89 2.70
N ILE A 31 -5.70 -4.93 3.52
CA ILE A 31 -4.76 -5.04 4.63
C ILE A 31 -3.73 -6.11 4.29
N ILE A 32 -2.45 -5.75 4.41
CA ILE A 32 -1.33 -6.67 4.20
C ILE A 32 -0.58 -6.82 5.51
N LEU A 33 -0.55 -8.03 6.03
CA LEU A 33 0.27 -8.40 7.19
C LEU A 33 1.50 -9.14 6.69
N ASP A 34 2.63 -8.45 6.68
CA ASP A 34 3.89 -9.01 6.22
C ASP A 34 4.64 -9.71 7.37
N GLY A 35 5.28 -10.84 7.08
CA GLY A 35 6.24 -11.46 8.00
C GLY A 35 5.65 -12.09 9.27
N LEU A 36 4.51 -12.79 9.20
CA LEU A 36 3.92 -13.46 10.37
C LEU A 36 4.88 -14.47 11.03
N ASP A 37 5.86 -14.98 10.29
CA ASP A 37 6.86 -15.91 10.80
C ASP A 37 7.95 -15.26 11.69
N GLU A 38 8.07 -13.93 11.71
CA GLU A 38 9.15 -13.22 12.42
C GLU A 38 9.02 -13.25 13.94
N ILE A 39 7.85 -13.63 14.47
CA ILE A 39 7.59 -13.71 15.92
C ILE A 39 8.30 -14.95 16.49
N PRO A 40 9.39 -14.81 17.26
CA PRO A 40 10.25 -15.94 17.60
C PRO A 40 9.77 -16.71 18.84
N VAL A 41 8.97 -16.09 19.70
CA VAL A 41 8.53 -16.67 21.00
C VAL A 41 7.15 -17.31 20.86
N SER A 42 7.05 -18.60 21.18
CA SER A 42 5.83 -19.42 21.04
C SER A 42 4.59 -18.83 21.74
N TYR A 43 4.72 -18.33 22.97
CA TYR A 43 3.59 -17.72 23.70
C TYR A 43 3.13 -16.39 23.09
N GLN A 44 4.08 -15.53 22.68
CA GLN A 44 3.74 -14.26 22.02
C GLN A 44 3.09 -14.49 20.66
N ARG A 45 3.52 -15.52 19.94
CA ARG A 45 2.94 -15.94 18.66
C ARG A 45 1.47 -16.31 18.80
N SER A 46 1.10 -17.17 19.75
CA SER A 46 -0.32 -17.51 19.96
C SER A 46 -1.18 -16.29 20.28
N LYS A 47 -0.64 -15.33 21.06
CA LYS A 47 -1.36 -14.08 21.33
C LYS A 47 -1.56 -13.25 20.06
N ILE A 48 -0.55 -13.14 19.21
CA ILE A 48 -0.66 -12.38 17.95
C ILE A 48 -1.61 -13.07 16.98
N ILE A 49 -1.56 -14.40 16.87
CA ILE A 49 -2.50 -15.18 16.07
C ILE A 49 -3.93 -14.90 16.53
N ASN A 50 -4.22 -15.01 17.83
CA ASN A 50 -5.56 -14.70 18.36
C ASN A 50 -5.99 -13.26 18.07
N LEU A 51 -5.07 -12.28 18.11
CA LEU A 51 -5.37 -10.90 17.76
C LEU A 51 -5.73 -10.75 16.27
N VAL A 52 -4.99 -11.42 15.39
CA VAL A 52 -5.26 -11.44 13.95
C VAL A 52 -6.59 -12.12 13.67
N GLU A 53 -6.87 -13.26 14.31
CA GLU A 53 -8.12 -13.99 14.15
C GLU A 53 -9.32 -13.16 14.61
N ASN A 54 -9.25 -12.55 15.79
CA ASN A 54 -10.29 -11.64 16.29
C ASN A 54 -10.49 -10.43 15.37
N PHE A 55 -9.41 -9.88 14.83
CA PHE A 55 -9.47 -8.79 13.86
C PHE A 55 -10.17 -9.22 12.57
N VAL A 56 -9.83 -10.40 12.04
CA VAL A 56 -10.48 -10.96 10.85
C VAL A 56 -11.96 -11.17 11.10
N ASP A 57 -12.32 -11.76 12.24
CA ASP A 57 -13.71 -12.02 12.59
C ASP A 57 -14.52 -10.72 12.73
N SER A 58 -13.89 -9.63 13.20
CA SER A 58 -14.57 -8.35 13.46
C SER A 58 -14.62 -7.41 12.26
N TYR A 59 -13.60 -7.42 11.39
CA TYR A 59 -13.41 -6.40 10.36
C TYR A 59 -13.24 -6.95 8.95
N ILE A 60 -12.94 -8.23 8.76
CA ILE A 60 -12.79 -8.86 7.44
C ILE A 60 -14.06 -9.67 7.14
N GLN A 61 -15.17 -8.95 7.04
CA GLN A 61 -16.50 -9.50 6.78
C GLN A 61 -17.01 -9.09 5.40
N THR A 62 -17.88 -9.92 4.85
CA THR A 62 -18.68 -9.56 3.67
C THR A 62 -19.72 -8.49 4.05
N PRO A 63 -20.40 -7.86 3.07
CA PRO A 63 -21.50 -6.94 3.37
C PRO A 63 -22.66 -7.58 4.15
N MET A 64 -22.76 -8.92 4.13
CA MET A 64 -23.76 -9.69 4.89
C MET A 64 -23.29 -10.04 6.31
N GLY A 65 -22.10 -9.58 6.72
CA GLY A 65 -21.53 -9.82 8.05
C GLY A 65 -20.84 -11.17 8.23
N THR A 66 -20.66 -11.94 7.15
CA THR A 66 -20.00 -13.26 7.22
C THR A 66 -18.48 -13.13 7.22
N SER A 67 -17.80 -13.83 8.14
CA SER A 67 -16.34 -13.89 8.30
C SER A 67 -15.76 -15.26 7.91
N ALA A 68 -14.43 -15.39 7.96
CA ALA A 68 -13.72 -16.65 7.71
C ALA A 68 -13.92 -17.71 8.80
N PHE A 69 -14.48 -17.35 9.95
CA PHE A 69 -14.70 -18.24 11.10
C PHE A 69 -16.15 -18.69 11.23
N ASP A 70 -17.06 -18.10 10.47
CA ASP A 70 -18.47 -18.50 10.46
C ASP A 70 -18.66 -19.91 9.89
N ASP A 71 -19.78 -20.52 10.30
CA ASP A 71 -20.08 -21.92 10.03
C ASP A 71 -20.09 -22.23 8.52
N ARG A 72 -19.56 -23.40 8.15
CA ARG A 72 -19.29 -23.79 6.74
C ARG A 72 -20.53 -23.80 5.85
N TYR A 73 -21.70 -23.92 6.47
CA TYR A 73 -22.98 -23.82 5.75
C TYR A 73 -23.24 -22.40 5.25
N LEU A 74 -22.96 -21.37 6.06
CA LEU A 74 -23.07 -19.97 5.68
C LEU A 74 -22.03 -19.61 4.61
N SER A 75 -20.80 -20.13 4.72
CA SER A 75 -19.72 -19.87 3.74
C SER A 75 -19.98 -20.45 2.33
N ARG A 76 -20.96 -21.36 2.18
CA ARG A 76 -21.41 -21.86 0.86
C ARG A 76 -22.54 -21.01 0.26
N LEU A 77 -23.30 -20.34 1.12
CA LEU A 77 -24.41 -19.48 0.73
C LEU A 77 -23.95 -18.04 0.46
N PHE A 78 -22.84 -17.63 1.08
CA PHE A 78 -22.26 -16.31 0.95
C PHE A 78 -20.88 -16.37 0.30
N ASP A 79 -20.64 -15.41 -0.58
CA ASP A 79 -19.34 -15.20 -1.20
C ASP A 79 -18.28 -14.76 -0.18
N ASN A 80 -17.00 -14.81 -0.54
CA ASN A 80 -15.94 -14.25 0.30
C ASN A 80 -15.72 -12.76 -0.02
N PRO A 81 -15.02 -11.99 0.83
CA PRO A 81 -14.81 -10.55 0.59
C PRO A 81 -14.17 -10.19 -0.75
N SER A 82 -13.40 -11.10 -1.36
CA SER A 82 -12.81 -10.86 -2.70
C SER A 82 -13.85 -10.86 -3.84
N LYS A 83 -15.04 -11.42 -3.60
CA LYS A 83 -16.15 -11.48 -4.57
C LYS A 83 -17.30 -10.54 -4.23
N SER A 84 -17.71 -10.51 -2.96
CA SER A 84 -18.87 -9.72 -2.50
C SER A 84 -18.52 -8.30 -2.03
N GLY A 85 -17.23 -7.96 -1.94
CA GLY A 85 -16.76 -6.73 -1.31
C GLY A 85 -16.59 -6.85 0.21
N GLY A 86 -16.20 -5.75 0.84
CA GLY A 86 -15.71 -5.73 2.22
C GLY A 86 -14.18 -5.66 2.27
N ASN A 87 -13.62 -5.61 3.49
CA ASN A 87 -12.17 -5.55 3.64
C ASN A 87 -11.52 -6.84 3.14
N GLN A 88 -10.32 -6.71 2.59
CA GLN A 88 -9.50 -7.83 2.14
C GLN A 88 -8.25 -7.95 3.01
N LEU A 89 -7.80 -9.19 3.22
CA LEU A 89 -6.61 -9.49 4.00
C LEU A 89 -5.66 -10.38 3.19
N ILE A 90 -4.40 -9.97 3.14
CA ILE A 90 -3.28 -10.79 2.68
C ILE A 90 -2.32 -10.95 3.85
N VAL A 91 -1.93 -12.19 4.12
CA VAL A 91 -0.92 -12.50 5.14
C VAL A 91 0.24 -13.20 4.46
N THR A 92 1.46 -12.72 4.70
CA THR A 92 2.68 -13.34 4.19
C THR A 92 3.46 -14.00 5.34
N SER A 93 4.19 -15.07 5.02
CA SER A 93 5.11 -15.72 5.95
C SER A 93 6.05 -16.68 5.22
N ARG A 94 7.18 -17.02 5.84
CA ARG A 94 7.93 -18.22 5.48
C ARG A 94 7.16 -19.48 5.88
N ILE A 95 7.16 -20.46 4.97
CA ILE A 95 6.44 -21.74 5.11
C ILE A 95 6.74 -22.42 6.47
N VAL A 96 8.02 -22.54 6.84
CA VAL A 96 8.43 -23.23 8.07
C VAL A 96 7.86 -22.54 9.31
N GLY A 97 7.88 -21.21 9.36
CA GLY A 97 7.38 -20.47 10.51
C GLY A 97 5.85 -20.43 10.59
N TYR A 98 5.16 -20.50 9.44
CA TYR A 98 3.71 -20.55 9.39
C TYR A 98 3.15 -21.83 10.03
N HIS A 99 3.75 -22.99 9.73
CA HIS A 99 3.26 -24.27 10.22
C HIS A 99 3.37 -24.46 11.75
N VAL A 100 4.15 -23.61 12.44
CA VAL A 100 4.28 -23.65 13.90
C VAL A 100 2.99 -23.20 14.60
N ALA A 101 2.28 -22.21 14.04
CA ALA A 101 0.98 -21.75 14.53
C ALA A 101 0.20 -21.12 13.37
N PRO A 102 -0.50 -21.95 12.56
CA PRO A 102 -1.27 -21.45 11.43
C PRO A 102 -2.50 -20.67 11.93
N LEU A 103 -2.96 -19.73 11.11
CA LEU A 103 -4.27 -19.08 11.32
C LEU A 103 -5.38 -20.14 11.18
N ALA A 104 -6.27 -20.21 12.16
CA ALA A 104 -7.48 -21.02 12.10
C ALA A 104 -8.51 -20.40 11.14
N GLY A 105 -9.53 -21.14 10.70
CA GLY A 105 -10.58 -20.61 9.82
C GLY A 105 -10.37 -20.88 8.33
N GLN A 106 -11.28 -20.38 7.52
CA GLN A 106 -11.40 -20.72 6.09
C GLN A 106 -10.57 -19.79 5.20
N PHE A 107 -9.26 -19.82 5.38
CA PHE A 107 -8.32 -19.07 4.54
C PHE A 107 -7.92 -19.84 3.27
N ALA A 108 -7.66 -19.11 2.19
CA ALA A 108 -7.01 -19.66 1.02
C ALA A 108 -5.48 -19.59 1.19
N HIS A 109 -4.81 -20.74 1.09
CA HIS A 109 -3.36 -20.83 1.21
C HIS A 109 -2.70 -20.91 -0.15
N TYR A 110 -1.73 -20.02 -0.38
CA TYR A 110 -0.91 -20.00 -1.59
C TYR A 110 0.56 -20.08 -1.22
N THR A 111 1.33 -20.80 -2.03
CA THR A 111 2.79 -20.84 -1.91
C THR A 111 3.40 -20.23 -3.16
N ILE A 112 4.22 -19.20 -2.98
CA ILE A 112 4.98 -18.61 -4.09
C ILE A 112 6.04 -19.64 -4.51
N ARG A 113 6.01 -20.01 -5.79
CA ARG A 113 6.97 -20.98 -6.34
C ARG A 113 8.37 -20.35 -6.38
N PRO A 114 9.44 -21.15 -6.18
CA PRO A 114 10.79 -20.67 -6.37
C PRO A 114 10.98 -20.05 -7.76
N MET A 115 11.65 -18.91 -7.81
CA MET A 115 12.02 -18.28 -9.07
C MET A 115 13.17 -19.07 -9.71
N ASN A 116 12.91 -19.68 -10.86
CA ASN A 116 13.94 -20.40 -11.62
C ASN A 116 14.82 -19.39 -12.40
N MET A 117 15.88 -19.89 -13.04
CA MET A 117 16.84 -19.03 -13.77
C MET A 117 16.21 -18.27 -14.94
N GLU A 118 15.22 -18.87 -15.62
CA GLU A 118 14.52 -18.23 -16.74
C GLU A 118 13.68 -17.04 -16.24
N HIS A 119 12.84 -17.26 -15.24
CA HIS A 119 12.04 -16.20 -14.60
C HIS A 119 12.93 -15.12 -13.95
N MET A 120 14.08 -15.50 -13.40
CA MET A 120 15.04 -14.56 -12.84
C MET A 120 15.61 -13.63 -13.91
N LYS A 121 15.98 -14.20 -15.05
CA LYS A 121 16.47 -13.42 -16.19
C LYS A 121 15.40 -12.46 -16.68
N ASP A 122 14.19 -12.96 -16.91
CA ASP A 122 13.06 -12.11 -17.34
C ASP A 122 12.79 -10.99 -16.32
N PHE A 123 12.77 -11.33 -15.03
CA PHE A 123 12.56 -10.36 -13.95
C PHE A 123 13.63 -9.26 -13.98
N VAL A 124 14.91 -9.62 -14.08
CA VAL A 124 16.02 -8.65 -14.14
C VAL A 124 15.90 -7.81 -15.41
N ASP A 125 15.73 -8.44 -16.57
CA ASP A 125 15.67 -7.74 -17.86
C ASP A 125 14.49 -6.74 -17.89
N TYR A 126 13.31 -7.13 -17.43
CA TYR A 126 12.14 -6.26 -17.39
C TYR A 126 12.23 -5.21 -16.28
N TRP A 127 12.67 -5.58 -15.07
CA TRP A 127 12.77 -4.64 -13.96
C TRP A 127 13.78 -3.55 -14.24
N PHE A 128 14.99 -3.91 -14.68
CA PHE A 128 16.02 -2.94 -15.02
C PHE A 128 15.62 -2.07 -16.18
N PHE A 129 15.02 -2.64 -17.23
CA PHE A 129 14.49 -1.85 -18.33
C PHE A 129 13.46 -0.84 -17.85
N ARG A 130 12.48 -1.26 -17.04
CA ARG A 130 11.42 -0.39 -16.52
C ARG A 130 11.96 0.70 -15.59
N VAL A 131 12.85 0.33 -14.66
CA VAL A 131 13.48 1.31 -13.76
C VAL A 131 14.31 2.32 -14.53
N HIS A 132 15.10 1.85 -15.51
CA HIS A 132 15.89 2.73 -16.36
C HIS A 132 14.99 3.70 -17.15
N GLN A 133 13.89 3.23 -17.74
CA GLN A 133 12.93 4.11 -18.41
C GLN A 133 12.29 5.12 -17.45
N CYS A 134 11.84 4.69 -16.27
CA CYS A 134 11.28 5.62 -15.27
C CYS A 134 12.27 6.69 -14.84
N ILE A 135 13.55 6.35 -14.69
CA ILE A 135 14.60 7.33 -14.36
C ILE A 135 14.76 8.34 -15.50
N LEU A 136 14.84 7.88 -16.76
CA LEU A 136 14.94 8.77 -17.92
C LEU A 136 13.73 9.69 -18.04
N ASP A 137 12.51 9.15 -17.94
CA ASP A 137 11.28 9.95 -17.98
C ASP A 137 11.26 11.02 -16.88
N THR A 138 11.69 10.66 -15.66
CA THR A 138 11.77 11.60 -14.54
C THR A 138 12.80 12.71 -14.80
N LEU A 139 13.95 12.35 -15.37
CA LEU A 139 14.99 13.31 -15.71
C LEU A 139 14.57 14.24 -16.84
N ASP A 140 13.95 13.72 -17.91
CA ASP A 140 13.44 14.52 -19.02
C ASP A 140 12.34 15.49 -18.57
N LEU A 141 11.40 15.03 -17.73
CA LEU A 141 10.40 15.90 -17.10
C LEU A 141 11.06 16.96 -16.21
N SER A 142 12.13 16.62 -15.49
CA SER A 142 12.86 17.59 -14.66
C SER A 142 13.60 18.64 -15.49
N LEU A 143 14.18 18.26 -16.63
CA LEU A 143 14.89 19.16 -17.54
C LEU A 143 13.92 20.11 -18.25
N ILE A 144 12.76 19.61 -18.67
CA ILE A 144 11.69 20.43 -19.27
C ILE A 144 11.18 21.44 -18.24
N ASN A 145 10.86 21.01 -17.02
CA ASN A 145 10.42 21.91 -15.96
C ASN A 145 11.48 22.97 -15.62
N GLN A 146 12.77 22.61 -15.56
CA GLN A 146 13.83 23.59 -15.31
C GLN A 146 14.01 24.58 -16.47
N GLY A 147 13.87 24.14 -17.72
CA GLY A 147 13.90 25.00 -18.90
C GLY A 147 12.75 26.00 -18.92
N GLU A 148 11.52 25.56 -18.65
CA GLU A 148 10.34 26.43 -18.57
C GLU A 148 10.44 27.46 -17.43
N ILE A 149 10.89 27.02 -16.24
CA ILE A 149 11.10 27.91 -15.10
C ILE A 149 12.18 28.96 -15.41
N HIS A 150 13.26 28.57 -16.10
CA HIS A 150 14.32 29.49 -16.47
C HIS A 150 13.86 30.52 -17.53
N ASP A 151 13.10 30.08 -18.52
CA ASP A 151 12.52 30.94 -19.56
C ASP A 151 11.50 31.93 -18.99
N GLU A 152 10.66 31.50 -18.05
CA GLU A 152 9.72 32.40 -17.34
C GLU A 152 10.47 33.45 -16.50
N ALA A 153 11.54 33.04 -15.81
CA ALA A 153 12.37 33.96 -15.03
C ALA A 153 13.05 35.02 -15.92
N LEU A 154 13.57 34.62 -17.08
CA LEU A 154 14.17 35.51 -18.08
C LEU A 154 13.14 36.49 -18.67
N LYS A 155 11.94 36.02 -19.04
CA LYS A 155 10.86 36.87 -19.55
C LYS A 155 10.45 37.91 -18.51
N LYS A 156 10.28 37.52 -17.26
CA LYS A 156 9.92 38.42 -16.16
C LYS A 156 10.96 39.50 -15.91
N GLU A 157 12.24 39.17 -16.01
CA GLU A 157 13.33 40.15 -15.84
C GLU A 157 13.46 41.09 -17.05
N LEU A 158 13.19 40.60 -18.27
CA LEU A 158 13.14 41.42 -19.48
C LEU A 158 11.95 42.40 -19.47
N GLU A 159 10.78 41.97 -19.00
CA GLU A 159 9.60 42.83 -18.84
C GLU A 159 9.87 43.93 -17.81
N LYS A 160 10.42 43.56 -16.65
CA LYS A 160 10.81 44.48 -15.60
C LYS A 160 11.81 45.54 -16.10
N ASN A 161 12.82 45.15 -16.86
CA ASN A 161 13.79 46.07 -17.47
C ASN A 161 13.18 46.96 -18.56
N ARG A 162 12.13 46.52 -19.28
CA ARG A 162 11.39 47.36 -20.22
C ARG A 162 10.58 48.43 -19.49
N THR A 163 9.93 48.10 -18.38
CA THR A 163 9.16 49.06 -17.57
C THR A 163 10.02 50.19 -17.00
N TYR A 164 11.28 49.89 -16.61
CA TYR A 164 12.23 50.90 -16.14
C TYR A 164 12.80 51.82 -17.24
N ARG A 165 12.70 51.44 -18.53
CA ARG A 165 13.22 52.25 -19.65
C ARG A 165 12.17 53.16 -20.31
N THR A 166 10.89 53.02 -19.95
CA THR A 166 9.78 53.82 -20.49
C THR A 166 9.16 54.79 -19.47
N SER A 167 9.79 54.96 -18.31
CA SER A 167 9.45 55.98 -17.30
C SER A 167 10.53 57.06 -17.27
#